data_AF-A0A7L4MVS3-F1
#
_entry.id   AF-A0A7L4MVS3-F1
#
_cell.length_a   1.000
_cell.length_b   1.000
_cell.length_c   1.000
_cell.angle_alpha   90.00
_cell.angle_beta   90.00
_cell.angle_gamma   90.00
#
_symmetry.space_group_name_H-M   'P 1'
#
loop_
_entity.id
_entity.type
_entity.pdbx_description
1 polymer ?
#
loop_
_entity_poly.entity_id
_entity_poly.type
_entity_poly.pdbx_seq_one_letter_code
_entity_poly.pdbx_strand_id
1 'polypeptide(L)'
;AGHPFMDLMALEEEPSPSAGQELVVRVLGRLGETSKVVPTTVEPLHRTYFRDGQVCEPLPSLTEVRSHAQASLGLLSPAHRRLHQPQPYPVAVTERLHGLLTELRQASH
;
A
#
# COMPACT_ATOMS: atom_id res chain seq x y z
N ALA A 1 2.20 19.32 -3.77
CA ALA A 1 2.37 17.85 -3.85
C ALA A 1 1.99 17.25 -2.51
N GLY A 2 1.26 16.13 -2.48
CA GLY A 2 0.88 15.43 -1.25
C GLY A 2 1.95 14.43 -0.80
N HIS A 3 1.80 13.92 0.42
CA HIS A 3 2.62 12.81 0.94
C HIS A 3 1.81 11.51 0.90
N PRO A 4 2.43 10.34 0.69
CA PRO A 4 1.76 9.06 0.92
C PRO A 4 1.19 9.01 2.33
N PHE A 5 -0.07 8.62 2.46
CA PHE A 5 -0.79 8.68 3.74
C PHE A 5 -1.26 7.31 4.24
N MET A 6 -1.30 6.29 3.38
CA MET A 6 -1.47 4.89 3.75
C MET A 6 -0.99 3.98 2.62
N ASP A 7 -0.71 2.73 2.96
CA ASP A 7 -0.68 1.62 2.00
C ASP A 7 -1.99 0.84 2.08
N LEU A 8 -2.48 0.38 0.93
CA LEU A 8 -3.69 -0.42 0.81
C LEU A 8 -3.36 -1.80 0.25
N MET A 9 -3.77 -2.84 0.96
CA MET A 9 -3.73 -4.21 0.47
C MET A 9 -5.13 -4.62 -0.03
N ALA A 10 -5.15 -5.27 -1.19
CA ALA A 10 -6.33 -5.81 -1.84
C ALA A 10 -6.07 -7.25 -2.27
N LEU A 11 -7.12 -7.99 -2.59
CA LEU A 11 -7.01 -9.27 -3.29
C LEU A 11 -6.46 -9.05 -4.71
N GLU A 12 -5.83 -10.08 -5.26
CA GLU A 12 -5.27 -10.02 -6.61
C GLU A 12 -6.34 -9.85 -7.69
N GLU A 13 -7.54 -10.40 -7.47
CA GLU A 13 -8.67 -10.30 -8.40
C GLU A 13 -9.47 -9.00 -8.24
N GLU A 14 -9.09 -8.13 -7.29
CA GLU A 14 -9.72 -6.83 -7.14
C GLU A 14 -9.18 -5.82 -8.16
N PRO A 15 -10.05 -4.97 -8.74
CA PRO A 15 -9.58 -3.90 -9.59
C PRO A 15 -8.76 -2.91 -8.77
N SER A 16 -7.66 -2.42 -9.36
CA SER A 16 -6.85 -1.37 -8.74
C SER A 16 -7.70 -0.12 -8.42
N PRO A 17 -7.49 0.50 -7.25
CA PRO A 17 -8.19 1.74 -6.92
C PRO A 17 -7.82 2.87 -7.88
N SER A 18 -8.75 3.79 -8.11
CA SER A 18 -8.55 4.94 -8.99
C SER A 18 -8.43 6.24 -8.21
N ALA A 19 -7.56 7.14 -8.67
CA ALA A 19 -7.50 8.50 -8.14
C ALA A 19 -8.85 9.21 -8.31
N GLY A 20 -9.27 9.96 -7.30
CA GLY A 20 -10.54 10.68 -7.26
C GLY A 20 -11.78 9.80 -6.99
N GLN A 21 -11.63 8.48 -6.87
CA GLN A 21 -12.73 7.58 -6.54
C GLN A 21 -12.75 7.28 -5.03
N GLU A 22 -13.93 7.36 -4.40
CA GLU A 22 -14.08 6.95 -3.00
C GLU A 22 -13.84 5.43 -2.84
N LEU A 23 -13.06 5.08 -1.82
CA LEU A 23 -12.85 3.71 -1.35
C LEU A 23 -13.23 3.58 0.13
N VAL A 24 -13.80 2.43 0.45
CA VAL A 24 -13.99 1.98 1.83
C VAL A 24 -12.84 1.04 2.19
N VAL A 25 -12.15 1.36 3.27
CA VAL A 25 -10.97 0.63 3.72
C VAL A 25 -11.03 0.39 5.23
N ARG A 26 -10.34 -0.65 5.71
CA ARG A 26 -10.16 -0.90 7.14
C ARG A 26 -8.70 -0.82 7.50
N VAL A 27 -8.36 0.10 8.40
CA VAL A 27 -6.98 0.29 8.85
C VAL A 27 -6.62 -0.82 9.83
N LEU A 28 -5.55 -1.55 9.53
CA LEU A 28 -5.04 -2.61 10.39
C LEU A 28 -4.55 -2.05 11.73
N GLY A 29 -4.76 -2.80 12.80
CA GLY A 29 -4.38 -2.40 14.16
C GLY A 29 -5.34 -1.39 14.82
N ARG A 30 -6.38 -0.93 14.12
CA ARG A 30 -7.51 -0.19 14.72
C ARG A 30 -8.70 -1.14 14.91
N LEU A 31 -9.52 -0.87 15.92
CA LEU A 31 -10.68 -1.68 16.30
C LEU A 31 -11.79 -1.61 15.23
N GLY A 32 -11.62 -2.32 14.12
CA GLY A 32 -12.69 -2.67 13.17
C GLY A 32 -13.36 -1.52 12.42
N GLU A 33 -12.97 -0.27 12.64
CA GLU A 33 -13.61 0.88 12.01
C GLU A 33 -13.31 0.93 10.51
N THR A 34 -14.38 1.05 9.71
CA THR A 34 -14.29 1.36 8.29
C THR A 34 -14.02 2.85 8.12
N SER A 35 -13.21 3.19 7.12
CA SER A 35 -12.90 4.56 6.75
C SER A 35 -13.17 4.77 5.27
N LYS A 36 -13.71 5.95 4.93
CA LYS A 36 -13.89 6.39 3.55
C LYS A 36 -12.75 7.30 3.16
N VAL A 37 -12.09 6.98 2.06
CA VAL A 37 -10.95 7.75 1.55
C VAL A 37 -11.11 8.04 0.06
N VAL A 38 -10.68 9.23 -0.35
CA VAL A 38 -10.62 9.63 -1.76
C VAL A 38 -9.16 9.96 -2.07
N PRO A 39 -8.37 9.03 -2.65
CA PRO A 39 -6.97 9.26 -2.94
C PRO A 39 -6.82 10.24 -4.11
N THR A 40 -5.91 11.20 -3.98
CA THR A 40 -5.53 12.09 -5.10
C THR A 40 -4.62 11.38 -6.10
N THR A 41 -3.86 10.39 -5.65
CA THR A 41 -2.96 9.57 -6.46
C THR A 41 -2.97 8.14 -5.92
N VAL A 42 -2.83 7.16 -6.82
CA VAL A 42 -2.69 5.74 -6.49
C VAL A 42 -1.45 5.23 -7.21
N GLU A 43 -0.59 4.52 -6.49
CA GLU A 43 0.62 3.89 -7.04
C GLU A 43 0.61 2.38 -6.75
N PRO A 44 0.74 1.52 -7.76
CA PRO A 44 0.95 0.09 -7.54
C PRO A 44 2.37 -0.15 -7.01
N LEU A 45 2.47 -0.77 -5.83
CA LEU A 45 3.75 -0.97 -5.13
C LEU A 45 4.51 -2.22 -5.58
N HIS A 46 3.80 -3.25 -6.08
CA HIS A 46 4.41 -4.48 -6.58
C HIS A 46 4.56 -4.43 -8.11
N ARG A 47 5.75 -4.82 -8.59
CA ARG A 47 6.07 -4.99 -10.02
C ARG A 47 6.56 -6.41 -10.28
N THR A 48 6.24 -6.95 -11.46
CA THR A 48 6.64 -8.31 -11.84
C THR A 48 7.94 -8.24 -12.65
N TYR A 49 9.05 -8.66 -12.06
CA TYR A 49 10.33 -8.76 -12.77
C TYR A 49 10.62 -10.16 -13.34
N PHE A 50 9.94 -11.18 -12.83
CA PHE A 50 10.15 -12.57 -13.23
C PHE A 50 8.80 -13.28 -13.36
N ARG A 51 8.58 -13.94 -14.50
CA ARG A 51 7.35 -14.68 -14.81
C ARG A 51 7.69 -15.86 -15.72
N ASP A 52 7.08 -17.02 -15.45
CA ASP A 52 7.21 -18.22 -16.29
C ASP A 52 8.66 -18.63 -16.59
N GLY A 53 9.54 -18.51 -15.59
CA GLY A 53 10.95 -18.87 -15.71
C GLY A 53 11.83 -17.84 -16.42
N GLN A 54 11.29 -16.67 -16.76
CA GLN A 54 12.00 -15.62 -17.51
C GLN A 54 11.93 -14.27 -16.82
N VAL A 55 12.99 -13.47 -17.01
CA VAL A 55 12.99 -12.05 -16.62
C VAL A 55 12.15 -11.27 -17.63
N CYS A 56 11.12 -10.56 -17.17
CA CYS A 56 10.17 -9.84 -18.02
C CYS A 56 10.31 -8.31 -17.99
N GLU A 57 11.13 -7.77 -17.08
CA GLU A 57 11.45 -6.34 -17.00
C GLU A 57 12.96 -6.15 -16.80
N PRO A 58 13.57 -5.08 -17.35
CA PRO A 58 14.96 -4.77 -17.09
C PRO A 58 15.18 -4.42 -15.61
N LEU A 59 16.20 -5.04 -14.99
CA LEU A 59 16.55 -4.73 -13.61
C LEU A 59 17.09 -3.29 -13.51
N PRO A 60 16.68 -2.52 -12.49
CA PRO A 60 17.16 -1.16 -12.32
C PRO A 60 18.65 -1.15 -11.97
N SER A 61 19.37 -0.17 -12.50
CA SER A 61 20.75 0.12 -12.13
C SER A 61 20.84 0.67 -10.69
N LEU A 62 22.04 0.61 -10.10
CA LEU A 62 22.28 1.19 -8.76
C LEU A 62 21.96 2.68 -8.69
N THR A 63 22.18 3.42 -9.78
CA THR A 63 21.85 4.86 -9.86
C THR A 63 20.34 5.09 -9.84
N GLU A 64 19.58 4.27 -10.56
CA GLU A 64 18.11 4.32 -10.56
C GLU A 64 17.56 3.95 -9.19
N VAL A 65 18.06 2.87 -8.58
CA VAL A 65 17.67 2.46 -7.22
C VAL A 65 17.96 3.57 -6.21
N ARG A 66 19.16 4.18 -6.26
CA ARG A 66 19.51 5.30 -5.37
C ARG A 66 18.59 6.49 -5.57
N SER A 67 18.33 6.87 -6.82
CA SER A 67 17.49 8.01 -7.16
C SER A 67 16.05 7.79 -6.69
N HIS A 68 15.52 6.58 -6.89
CA HIS A 68 14.20 6.18 -6.39
C HIS A 68 14.14 6.27 -4.86
N ALA A 69 15.10 5.70 -4.13
CA ALA A 69 15.12 5.77 -2.67
C ALA A 69 15.17 7.21 -2.15
N GLN A 70 15.98 8.07 -2.75
CA GLN A 70 16.06 9.49 -2.39
C GLN A 70 14.74 10.23 -2.66
N ALA A 71 14.09 9.97 -3.79
CA ALA A 71 12.79 10.53 -4.13
C ALA A 71 11.70 10.06 -3.14
N SER A 72 11.62 8.76 -2.86
CA SER A 72 10.64 8.19 -1.93
C SER A 72 10.79 8.77 -0.51
N LEU A 73 12.02 8.90 -0.01
CA LEU A 73 12.28 9.57 1.28
C LEU A 73 11.94 11.07 1.27
N GLY A 74 12.08 11.73 0.12
CA GLY A 74 11.67 13.11 -0.09
C GLY A 74 10.15 13.31 -0.08
N LEU A 75 9.40 12.29 -0.53
CA LEU A 75 7.94 12.28 -0.58
C LEU A 75 7.28 11.90 0.76
N LEU A 76 7.98 11.24 1.67
CA LEU A 76 7.43 10.89 2.98
C LEU A 76 7.15 12.13 3.83
N SER A 77 6.02 12.10 4.54
CA SER A 77 5.67 13.12 5.52
C SER A 77 6.75 13.23 6.61
N PRO A 78 7.08 14.45 7.10
CA PRO A 78 8.00 14.65 8.22
C PRO A 78 7.64 13.83 9.46
N ALA A 79 6.34 13.56 9.68
CA ALA A 79 5.86 12.79 10.82
C ALA A 79 6.30 11.31 10.79
N HIS A 80 6.45 10.74 9.59
CA HIS A 80 6.93 9.37 9.40
C HIS A 80 8.46 9.32 9.27
N ARG A 81 9.10 10.41 8.80
CA ARG A 81 10.55 10.47 8.56
C ARG A 81 11.39 10.72 9.82
N ARG A 82 10.79 11.23 10.91
CA ARG A 82 11.54 11.57 12.13
C ARG A 82 12.20 10.34 12.76
N LEU A 83 13.44 10.52 13.24
CA LEU A 83 14.23 9.44 13.84
C LEU A 83 13.80 9.08 15.27
N HIS A 84 13.07 9.97 15.94
CA HIS A 84 12.62 9.76 17.31
C HIS A 84 11.09 9.74 17.34
N GLN A 85 10.55 8.64 17.86
CA GLN A 85 9.11 8.40 18.02
C GLN A 85 8.28 8.67 16.74
N PRO A 86 8.61 8.13 15.55
CA PRO A 86 7.83 8.38 14.33
C PRO A 86 6.35 8.02 14.48
N GLN A 87 5.47 8.74 13.77
CA GLN A 87 4.06 8.33 13.71
C GLN A 87 3.94 7.01 12.94
N PRO A 88 3.16 6.03 13.43
CA PRO A 88 2.89 4.81 12.68
C PRO A 88 2.33 5.12 11.29
N TYR A 89 2.87 4.46 10.27
CA TYR A 89 2.37 4.57 8.91
C TYR A 89 1.13 3.67 8.75
N PRO A 90 -0.03 4.19 8.32
CA PRO A 90 -1.23 3.38 8.20
C PRO A 90 -1.10 2.33 7.08
N VAL A 91 -1.50 1.10 7.40
CA VAL A 91 -1.73 0.04 6.41
C VAL A 91 -3.19 -0.36 6.52
N ALA A 92 -3.90 -0.37 5.41
CA ALA A 92 -5.31 -0.72 5.34
C ALA A 92 -5.52 -1.93 4.42
N VAL A 93 -6.70 -2.53 4.54
CA VAL A 93 -7.19 -3.59 3.66
C VAL A 93 -8.51 -3.16 3.02
N THR A 94 -8.78 -3.66 1.82
CA THR A 94 -10.11 -3.57 1.20
C THR A 94 -11.15 -4.34 2.02
N GLU A 95 -12.43 -4.00 1.85
CA GLU A 95 -13.52 -4.75 2.48
C GLU A 95 -13.51 -6.23 2.09
N ARG A 96 -13.21 -6.57 0.82
CA ARG A 96 -13.16 -7.96 0.36
C ARG A 96 -12.04 -8.74 1.02
N LEU A 97 -10.83 -8.18 1.08
CA LEU A 97 -9.70 -8.82 1.77
C LEU A 97 -9.98 -8.96 3.27
N HIS A 98 -10.61 -7.98 3.90
CA HIS A 98 -11.03 -8.07 5.29
C HIS A 98 -12.06 -9.19 5.54
N GLY A 99 -13.04 -9.32 4.64
CA GLY A 99 -14.04 -10.39 4.67
C GLY A 99 -13.38 -11.76 4.65
N LEU A 100 -12.47 -11.99 3.69
CA LEU A 100 -11.70 -13.24 3.60
C LEU A 100 -10.91 -13.53 4.88
N LEU A 101 -10.19 -12.54 5.42
CA LEU A 101 -9.44 -12.71 6.66
C LEU A 101 -10.33 -13.08 7.85
N THR A 102 -11.55 -12.55 7.89
CA THR A 102 -12.51 -12.83 8.97
C THR A 102 -13.06 -14.24 8.85
N GLU A 103 -13.44 -14.67 7.64
CA GLU A 103 -13.91 -16.03 7.36
C GLU A 103 -12.84 -17.08 7.73
N LEU A 104 -11.59 -16.86 7.30
CA LEU A 104 -10.48 -17.77 7.60
C LEU A 104 -10.21 -17.90 9.11
N ARG A 105 -10.35 -16.80 9.86
CA ARG A 105 -10.20 -16.81 11.32
C ARG A 105 -11.31 -17.60 12.00
N GLN A 106 -12.56 -17.42 11.56
CA GLN A 106 -13.70 -18.15 12.11
C GLN A 106 -13.63 -19.65 11.81
N ALA A 107 -13.16 -20.04 10.63
CA ALA A 107 -12.98 -21.44 10.25
C ALA A 107 -11.82 -22.15 10.98
N SER A 108 -10.94 -21.39 11.64
CA SER A 108 -9.81 -21.90 12.41
C SER A 108 -10.16 -22.16 13.89
N HIS A 109 -11.41 -21.95 14.28
CA HIS A 109 -11.98 -22.20 15.62
C HIS A 109 -12.98 -23.36 15.57
#